data_AF-A0A7X8B5P2-F1
#
_entry.id   AF-A0A7X8B5P2-F1
#
_cell.length_a   1.000
_cell.length_b   1.000
_cell.length_c   1.000
_cell.angle_alpha   90.00
_cell.angle_beta   90.00
_cell.angle_gamma   90.00
#
_symmetry.space_group_name_H-M   'P 1'
#
loop_
_entity.id
_entity.type
_entity.pdbx_description
1 polymer ?
#
loop_
_entity_poly.entity_id
_entity_poly.type
_entity_poly.pdbx_seq_one_letter_code
_entity_poly.pdbx_strand_id
1 'polypeptide(L)'
;MRDLEDAREKAFKKNGTLKGVPNKFRQLVFLKDVWEGEDVAALLSEEEREEHEAVIERHTPTIMMEYGYTTRLWKTFNTSLGIRSNQEAVRAGIQLAANRMPQGDPIQVPLTRYIGRQNQVHFLIHFDNYTPDLGRKGFAKPLVDFAKDVSRAIVQFRVTRVRDAMKRDSGATPDLAREMALDQWKEEMLAHEITSPLALENEHFFAPRRKISITSEPTREQDVIALFHELVSGGVIRGLEILSTNERFTYDGLFRIDFSGDRDLYEYADMSNPLGVSNDVLDEMHGKRTKPKVLEYKYSLDGLVADIQNQDKNMNDIDLCVCWDVGDEWSQHYAITTLLTPENVHQRQYHGATHVLQDPDSRARLCDLIMLKDLIGLLKNCDAEYERQRDTYE
;
A
#
# COMPACT_ATOMS: atom_id res chain seq x y z
N MET A 1 -11.68 22.01 -3.43
CA MET A 1 -10.84 21.32 -4.42
C MET A 1 -10.61 22.24 -5.61
N ARG A 2 -11.61 23.06 -6.00
CA ARG A 2 -11.47 24.19 -6.95
C ARG A 2 -10.22 25.05 -6.77
N ASP A 3 -9.90 25.51 -5.55
CA ASP A 3 -8.69 26.33 -5.29
C ASP A 3 -7.37 25.66 -5.72
N LEU A 4 -7.30 24.34 -5.55
CA LEU A 4 -6.14 23.53 -5.94
C LEU A 4 -6.10 23.35 -7.45
N GLU A 5 -7.24 23.08 -8.08
CA GLU A 5 -7.36 22.97 -9.54
C GLU A 5 -6.97 24.29 -10.22
N ASP A 6 -7.49 25.42 -9.74
CA ASP A 6 -7.12 26.76 -10.20
C ASP A 6 -5.62 27.05 -10.05
N ALA A 7 -5.04 26.63 -8.92
CA ALA A 7 -3.62 26.81 -8.67
C ALA A 7 -2.76 25.95 -9.60
N ARG A 8 -3.20 24.72 -9.93
CA ARG A 8 -2.55 23.87 -10.93
C ARG A 8 -2.61 24.51 -12.30
N GLU A 9 -3.78 25.00 -12.71
CA GLU A 9 -3.95 25.61 -14.02
C GLU A 9 -3.08 26.87 -14.16
N LYS A 10 -3.05 27.74 -13.13
CA LYS A 10 -2.17 28.91 -13.11
C LYS A 10 -0.70 28.54 -13.12
N ALA A 11 -0.29 27.52 -12.37
CA ALA A 11 1.09 27.04 -12.34
C ALA A 11 1.50 26.47 -13.71
N PHE A 12 0.63 25.69 -14.34
CA PHE A 12 0.83 25.11 -15.66
C PHE A 12 0.96 26.19 -16.74
N LYS A 13 0.04 27.18 -16.77
CA LYS A 13 0.10 28.31 -17.70
C LYS A 13 1.37 29.14 -17.55
N LYS A 14 1.90 29.28 -16.32
CA LYS A 14 3.06 30.12 -16.03
C LYS A 14 4.41 29.42 -16.24
N ASN A 15 4.53 28.14 -15.89
CA ASN A 15 5.82 27.45 -15.80
C ASN A 15 5.85 26.07 -16.49
N GLY A 16 4.80 25.67 -17.22
CA GLY A 16 4.68 24.33 -17.80
C GLY A 16 4.57 23.23 -16.75
N THR A 17 4.95 22.00 -17.12
CA THR A 17 4.89 20.80 -16.27
C THR A 17 5.98 20.72 -15.20
N LEU A 18 7.03 21.55 -15.28
CA LEU A 18 8.26 21.42 -14.48
C LEU A 18 8.14 21.95 -13.05
N LYS A 19 7.18 22.85 -12.75
CA LYS A 19 6.95 23.35 -11.39
C LYS A 19 5.61 22.89 -10.86
N GLY A 20 5.66 22.05 -9.83
CA GLY A 20 4.48 21.57 -9.11
C GLY A 20 3.69 22.69 -8.42
N VAL A 21 2.51 22.33 -7.92
CA VAL A 21 1.62 23.25 -7.19
C VAL A 21 2.31 23.92 -5.99
N PRO A 22 1.92 25.15 -5.62
CA PRO A 22 2.47 25.87 -4.46
C PRO A 22 2.45 25.02 -3.18
N ASN A 23 3.45 25.20 -2.32
CA ASN A 23 3.62 24.39 -1.09
C ASN A 23 2.38 24.36 -0.17
N LYS A 24 1.56 25.43 -0.16
CA LYS A 24 0.30 25.46 0.61
C LYS A 24 -0.72 24.39 0.20
N PHE A 25 -0.55 23.82 -0.98
CA PHE A 25 -1.38 22.78 -1.57
C PHE A 25 -0.67 21.42 -1.59
N ARG A 26 0.35 21.22 -0.75
CA ARG A 26 1.01 19.93 -0.55
C ARG A 26 0.68 19.40 0.84
N GLN A 27 0.66 18.08 0.99
CA GLN A 27 0.36 17.39 2.25
C GLN A 27 -0.99 17.79 2.85
N LEU A 28 -2.01 17.95 2.01
CA LEU A 28 -3.36 18.29 2.46
C LEU A 28 -3.94 17.16 3.32
N VAL A 29 -4.55 17.54 4.44
CA VAL A 29 -5.23 16.62 5.37
C VAL A 29 -6.62 16.27 4.85
N PHE A 30 -7.32 17.29 4.36
CA PHE A 30 -8.67 17.18 3.80
C PHE A 30 -8.77 17.96 2.49
N LEU A 31 -9.52 17.40 1.56
CA LEU A 31 -10.12 18.11 0.44
C LEU A 31 -11.60 18.26 0.71
N LYS A 32 -12.13 19.45 0.42
CA LYS A 32 -13.56 19.69 0.42
C LYS A 32 -14.00 20.36 -0.86
N ASP A 33 -15.21 20.09 -1.30
CA ASP A 33 -15.88 20.87 -2.34
C ASP A 33 -17.40 20.83 -2.18
N VAL A 34 -18.07 21.75 -2.87
CA VAL A 34 -19.52 21.86 -2.91
C VAL A 34 -19.96 22.06 -4.36
N TRP A 35 -21.00 21.35 -4.78
CA TRP A 35 -21.63 21.50 -6.09
C TRP A 35 -23.13 21.76 -5.94
N GLU A 36 -23.62 22.74 -6.69
CA GLU A 36 -25.00 23.23 -6.65
C GLU A 36 -25.45 23.57 -8.08
N GLY A 37 -26.76 23.41 -8.36
CA GLY A 37 -27.34 23.82 -9.64
C GLY A 37 -26.71 23.13 -10.85
N GLU A 38 -26.33 23.90 -11.87
CA GLU A 38 -25.77 23.39 -13.12
C GLU A 38 -24.45 22.62 -12.93
N ASP A 39 -23.68 22.96 -11.89
CA ASP A 39 -22.41 22.28 -11.58
C ASP A 39 -22.63 20.79 -11.26
N VAL A 40 -23.81 20.42 -10.76
CA VAL A 40 -24.15 19.02 -10.42
C VAL A 40 -24.35 18.18 -11.67
N ALA A 41 -25.03 18.72 -12.68
CA ALA A 41 -25.23 18.02 -13.95
C ALA A 41 -23.91 17.77 -14.67
N ALA A 42 -22.92 18.66 -14.50
CA ALA A 42 -21.58 18.54 -15.08
C ALA A 42 -20.69 17.48 -14.40
N LEU A 43 -21.15 16.84 -13.31
CA LEU A 43 -20.44 15.75 -12.65
C LEU A 43 -20.71 14.37 -13.27
N LEU A 44 -21.82 14.26 -14.00
CA LEU A 44 -22.30 13.01 -14.60
C LEU A 44 -21.94 12.95 -16.09
N SER A 45 -21.84 11.74 -16.63
CA SER A 45 -21.82 11.54 -18.08
C SER A 45 -23.16 11.93 -18.71
N GLU A 46 -23.21 12.09 -20.04
CA GLU A 46 -24.47 12.43 -20.72
C GLU A 46 -25.58 11.39 -20.46
N GLU A 47 -25.24 10.10 -20.49
CA GLU A 47 -26.18 9.01 -20.20
C GLU A 47 -26.71 9.05 -18.76
N GLU A 48 -25.82 9.19 -17.76
CA GLU A 48 -26.23 9.32 -16.35
C GLU A 48 -27.04 10.60 -16.10
N ARG A 49 -26.73 11.69 -16.82
CA ARG A 49 -27.46 12.95 -16.70
C ARG A 49 -28.90 12.79 -17.20
N GLU A 50 -29.11 12.12 -18.32
CA GLU A 50 -30.46 11.82 -18.84
C GLU A 50 -31.25 10.94 -17.86
N GLU A 51 -30.60 9.93 -17.27
CA GLU A 51 -31.25 9.06 -16.27
C GLU A 51 -31.72 9.84 -15.02
N HIS A 52 -30.91 10.81 -14.58
CA HIS A 52 -31.14 11.54 -13.33
C HIS A 52 -31.75 12.94 -13.50
N GLU A 53 -32.14 13.33 -14.72
CA GLU A 53 -32.66 14.67 -15.05
C GLU A 53 -33.83 15.07 -14.14
N ALA A 54 -34.80 14.17 -13.97
CA ALA A 54 -35.97 14.41 -13.12
C ALA A 54 -35.61 14.66 -11.65
N VAL A 55 -34.54 14.05 -11.14
CA VAL A 55 -34.06 14.29 -9.76
C VAL A 55 -33.41 15.66 -9.67
N ILE A 56 -32.56 16.00 -10.64
CA ILE A 56 -31.83 17.28 -10.68
C ILE A 56 -32.81 18.45 -10.76
N GLU A 57 -33.77 18.39 -11.68
CA GLU A 57 -34.75 19.48 -11.88
C GLU A 57 -35.71 19.64 -10.71
N ARG A 58 -36.22 18.53 -10.16
CA ARG A 58 -37.26 18.57 -9.14
C ARG A 58 -36.72 18.90 -7.75
N HIS A 59 -35.51 18.44 -7.43
CA HIS A 59 -34.98 18.45 -6.07
C HIS A 59 -33.71 19.29 -5.90
N THR A 60 -33.25 19.95 -6.96
CA THR A 60 -32.11 20.90 -6.95
C THR A 60 -31.00 20.49 -5.98
N PRO A 61 -30.38 19.31 -6.19
CA PRO A 61 -29.51 18.71 -5.20
C PRO A 61 -28.28 19.59 -4.92
N THR A 62 -27.85 19.61 -3.66
CA THR A 62 -26.57 20.19 -3.22
C THR A 62 -25.67 19.05 -2.75
N ILE A 63 -24.46 18.98 -3.28
CA ILE A 63 -23.51 17.92 -2.98
C ILE A 63 -22.33 18.53 -2.26
N MET A 64 -22.13 18.13 -1.01
CA MET A 64 -20.92 18.46 -0.25
C MET A 64 -20.06 17.21 -0.13
N MET A 65 -18.76 17.36 -0.33
CA MET A 65 -17.80 16.27 -0.25
C MET A 65 -16.63 16.67 0.63
N GLU A 66 -16.22 15.74 1.47
CA GLU A 66 -15.03 15.81 2.29
C GLU A 66 -14.22 14.52 2.09
N TYR A 67 -13.00 14.66 1.60
CA TYR A 67 -12.08 13.55 1.37
C TYR A 67 -10.84 13.70 2.23
N GLY A 68 -10.62 12.75 3.15
CA GLY A 68 -9.48 12.71 4.04
C GLY A 68 -8.34 11.85 3.49
N TYR A 69 -7.09 12.18 3.83
CA TYR A 69 -5.95 11.34 3.40
C TYR A 69 -5.92 9.96 4.07
N THR A 70 -6.59 9.80 5.20
CA THR A 70 -6.67 8.55 5.98
C THR A 70 -8.04 8.40 6.62
N THR A 71 -8.47 7.17 6.85
CA THR A 71 -9.75 6.86 7.54
C THR A 71 -9.74 7.29 9.01
N ARG A 72 -8.55 7.46 9.62
CA ARG A 72 -8.37 7.88 11.03
C ARG A 72 -8.95 9.25 11.33
N LEU A 73 -9.11 10.09 10.32
CA LEU A 73 -9.61 11.46 10.50
C LEU A 73 -11.03 11.48 11.04
N TRP A 74 -11.88 10.54 10.63
CA TRP A 74 -13.25 10.43 11.13
C TRP A 74 -13.27 10.07 12.61
N LYS A 75 -12.47 9.09 13.03
CA LYS A 75 -12.33 8.69 14.44
C LYS A 75 -11.79 9.84 15.29
N THR A 76 -10.78 10.54 14.79
CA THR A 76 -10.16 11.69 15.47
C THR A 76 -11.17 12.82 15.65
N PHE A 77 -11.93 13.13 14.60
CA PHE A 77 -12.99 14.13 14.65
C PHE A 77 -14.07 13.75 15.66
N ASN A 78 -14.63 12.54 15.59
CA ASN A 78 -15.66 12.08 16.53
C ASN A 78 -15.16 12.09 17.99
N THR A 79 -13.92 11.66 18.23
CA THR A 79 -13.31 11.69 19.58
C THR A 79 -13.18 13.12 20.10
N SER A 80 -12.82 14.07 19.23
CA SER A 80 -12.69 15.48 19.59
C SER A 80 -14.01 16.14 20.02
N LEU A 81 -15.16 15.58 19.61
CA LEU A 81 -16.48 16.07 19.99
C LEU A 81 -16.87 15.69 21.43
N GLY A 82 -16.13 14.80 22.10
CA GLY A 82 -16.46 14.34 23.45
C GLY A 82 -17.79 13.59 23.55
N ILE A 83 -18.30 13.07 22.44
CA ILE A 83 -19.50 12.23 22.39
C ILE A 83 -19.19 10.83 22.95
N ARG A 84 -20.24 10.09 23.31
CA ARG A 84 -20.07 8.72 23.84
C ARG A 84 -19.33 7.85 22.82
N SER A 85 -18.48 6.94 23.28
CA SER A 85 -17.63 6.07 22.44
C SER A 85 -18.37 5.27 21.37
N ASN A 86 -19.67 5.05 21.55
CA ASN A 86 -20.51 4.27 20.64
C ASN A 86 -21.35 5.16 19.71
N GLN A 87 -21.14 6.47 19.74
CA GLN A 87 -21.79 7.45 18.88
C GLN A 87 -20.77 8.07 17.95
N GLU A 88 -21.16 8.24 16.70
CA GLU A 88 -20.36 8.91 15.68
C GLU A 88 -21.25 9.98 15.04
N ALA A 89 -20.81 11.22 15.03
CA ALA A 89 -21.49 12.34 14.39
C ALA A 89 -21.26 12.34 12.87
N VAL A 90 -20.05 11.92 12.43
CA VAL A 90 -19.67 11.85 11.01
C VAL A 90 -19.05 10.50 10.74
N ARG A 91 -19.42 9.88 9.62
CA ARG A 91 -18.91 8.59 9.14
C ARG A 91 -18.62 8.68 7.65
N ALA A 92 -17.71 7.85 7.17
CA ALA A 92 -17.50 7.70 5.74
C ALA A 92 -18.77 7.19 5.03
N GLY A 93 -18.92 7.53 3.76
CA GLY A 93 -20.09 7.20 2.94
C GLY A 93 -20.94 8.41 2.58
N ILE A 94 -22.15 8.14 2.09
CA ILE A 94 -23.08 9.10 1.52
C ILE A 94 -24.24 9.31 2.49
N GLN A 95 -24.20 10.42 3.22
CA GLN A 95 -25.30 10.86 4.05
C GLN A 95 -26.30 11.63 3.18
N LEU A 96 -27.55 11.18 3.17
CA LEU A 96 -28.62 11.89 2.49
C LEU A 96 -29.34 12.84 3.44
N ALA A 97 -29.74 14.00 2.93
CA ALA A 97 -30.48 15.00 3.68
C ALA A 97 -31.68 15.50 2.88
N ALA A 98 -32.79 15.71 3.58
CA ALA A 98 -34.02 16.27 3.01
C ALA A 98 -34.34 17.56 3.76
N ASN A 99 -34.49 18.67 3.04
CA ASN A 99 -34.79 19.99 3.62
C ASN A 99 -33.90 20.30 4.84
N ARG A 100 -32.58 20.15 4.65
CA ARG A 100 -31.51 20.42 5.61
C ARG A 100 -31.46 19.50 6.84
N MET A 101 -32.18 18.37 6.80
CA MET A 101 -32.13 17.36 7.84
C MET A 101 -31.49 16.08 7.29
N PRO A 102 -30.31 15.66 7.77
CA PRO A 102 -29.76 14.33 7.50
C PRO A 102 -30.74 13.24 7.96
N GLN A 103 -30.91 12.21 7.13
CA GLN A 103 -31.80 11.09 7.44
C GLN A 103 -31.12 9.75 7.16
N GLY A 104 -31.35 8.79 8.04
CA GLY A 104 -30.83 7.43 7.90
C GLY A 104 -29.32 7.32 8.07
N ASP A 105 -28.82 6.09 7.92
CA ASP A 105 -27.39 5.79 7.95
C ASP A 105 -26.71 6.12 6.61
N PRO A 106 -25.42 6.50 6.62
CA PRO A 106 -24.66 6.71 5.40
C PRO A 106 -24.64 5.49 4.50
N ILE A 107 -24.82 5.72 3.21
CA ILE A 107 -24.77 4.69 2.17
C ILE A 107 -23.32 4.54 1.69
N GLN A 108 -22.89 3.32 1.42
CA GLN A 108 -21.55 3.08 0.88
C GLN A 108 -21.41 3.66 -0.56
N VAL A 109 -20.27 4.30 -0.85
CA VAL A 109 -19.94 4.75 -2.21
C VAL A 109 -19.58 3.53 -3.06
N PRO A 110 -20.27 3.26 -4.18
CA PRO A 110 -20.06 2.05 -4.98
C PRO A 110 -18.83 2.21 -5.89
N LEU A 111 -17.65 1.92 -5.36
CA LEU A 111 -16.41 1.91 -6.13
C LEU A 111 -16.11 0.50 -6.64
N THR A 112 -15.64 0.40 -7.89
CA THR A 112 -15.19 -0.86 -8.51
C THR A 112 -13.67 -1.04 -8.46
N ARG A 113 -12.92 0.05 -8.24
CA ARG A 113 -11.46 0.06 -8.11
C ARG A 113 -11.08 0.92 -6.92
N TYR A 114 -10.02 0.54 -6.21
CA TYR A 114 -9.56 1.22 -4.99
C TYR A 114 -10.68 1.34 -3.94
N ILE A 115 -11.38 0.22 -3.68
CA ILE A 115 -12.61 0.16 -2.89
C ILE A 115 -12.41 0.78 -1.50
N GLY A 116 -11.23 0.62 -0.89
CA GLY A 116 -10.90 1.21 0.41
C GLY A 116 -11.10 2.73 0.49
N ARG A 117 -11.09 3.45 -0.64
CA ARG A 117 -11.32 4.91 -0.68
C ARG A 117 -12.72 5.32 -0.27
N GLN A 118 -13.70 4.43 -0.37
CA GLN A 118 -15.05 4.70 0.13
C GLN A 118 -15.05 5.00 1.64
N ASN A 119 -14.05 4.52 2.38
CA ASN A 119 -13.89 4.75 3.83
C ASN A 119 -13.17 6.08 4.14
N GLN A 120 -12.62 6.75 3.13
CA GLN A 120 -11.89 8.02 3.26
C GLN A 120 -12.72 9.24 2.87
N VAL A 121 -13.92 9.03 2.33
CA VAL A 121 -14.80 10.08 1.82
C VAL A 121 -16.10 10.14 2.60
N HIS A 122 -16.54 11.35 2.90
CA HIS A 122 -17.88 11.65 3.38
C HIS A 122 -18.58 12.55 2.37
N PHE A 123 -19.78 12.17 1.97
CA PHE A 123 -20.68 12.99 1.18
C PHE A 123 -21.89 13.37 2.01
N LEU A 124 -22.31 14.62 1.91
CA LEU A 124 -23.63 15.08 2.34
C LEU A 124 -24.38 15.55 1.10
N ILE A 125 -25.39 14.77 0.68
CA ILE A 125 -26.21 15.09 -0.49
C ILE A 125 -27.58 15.53 0.00
N HIS A 126 -27.87 16.79 -0.23
CA HIS A 126 -29.10 17.43 0.17
C HIS A 126 -30.06 17.57 -1.00
N PHE A 127 -31.30 17.13 -0.81
CA PHE A 127 -32.40 17.31 -1.76
C PHE A 127 -33.40 18.32 -1.20
N ASP A 128 -33.61 19.39 -1.95
CA ASP A 128 -34.63 20.39 -1.67
C ASP A 128 -36.01 19.87 -2.07
N ASN A 129 -37.04 20.34 -1.36
CA ASN A 129 -38.44 20.02 -1.61
C ASN A 129 -38.74 18.51 -1.61
N TYR A 130 -37.93 17.72 -0.92
CA TYR A 130 -38.16 16.30 -0.73
C TYR A 130 -38.76 16.04 0.64
N THR A 131 -39.87 15.31 0.69
CA THR A 131 -40.45 14.84 1.94
C THR A 131 -40.29 13.33 1.99
N PRO A 132 -39.45 12.80 2.89
CA PRO A 132 -39.33 11.35 3.08
C PRO A 132 -40.67 10.75 3.48
N ASP A 133 -40.96 9.55 2.98
CA ASP A 133 -42.14 8.81 3.41
C ASP A 133 -41.98 8.43 4.89
N LEU A 134 -42.87 8.95 5.75
CA LEU A 134 -42.84 8.74 7.20
C LEU A 134 -42.96 7.26 7.60
N GLY A 135 -43.46 6.40 6.71
CA GLY A 135 -43.55 4.95 6.91
C GLY A 135 -42.32 4.15 6.49
N ARG A 136 -41.42 4.75 5.68
CA ARG A 136 -40.24 4.09 5.13
C ARG A 136 -38.97 4.81 5.57
N LYS A 137 -38.09 4.11 6.29
CA LYS A 137 -36.80 4.65 6.78
C LYS A 137 -35.77 4.81 5.65
N GLY A 138 -36.06 5.59 4.62
CA GLY A 138 -35.11 5.83 3.54
C GLY A 138 -35.65 6.66 2.39
N PHE A 139 -34.72 7.17 1.57
CA PHE A 139 -35.02 7.89 0.35
C PHE A 139 -35.54 6.94 -0.74
N ALA A 140 -36.30 7.51 -1.68
CA ALA A 140 -36.74 6.77 -2.86
C ALA A 140 -35.53 6.33 -3.71
N LYS A 141 -35.68 5.18 -4.37
CA LYS A 141 -34.61 4.55 -5.16
C LYS A 141 -33.93 5.51 -6.17
N PRO A 142 -34.65 6.37 -6.93
CA PRO A 142 -34.00 7.30 -7.85
C PRO A 142 -33.04 8.28 -7.17
N LEU A 143 -33.37 8.78 -5.97
CA LEU A 143 -32.49 9.70 -5.23
C LEU A 143 -31.26 8.97 -4.69
N VAL A 144 -31.42 7.71 -4.28
CA VAL A 144 -30.32 6.86 -3.83
C VAL A 144 -29.37 6.50 -4.98
N ASP A 145 -29.92 6.15 -6.13
CA ASP A 145 -29.14 5.78 -7.32
C ASP A 145 -28.38 7.01 -7.85
N PHE A 146 -29.04 8.17 -7.97
CA PHE A 146 -28.38 9.45 -8.27
C PHE A 146 -27.21 9.74 -7.31
N ALA A 147 -27.46 9.63 -6.00
CA ALA A 147 -26.47 9.92 -4.98
C ALA A 147 -25.24 9.01 -5.10
N LYS A 148 -25.44 7.74 -5.45
CA LYS A 148 -24.39 6.76 -5.68
C LYS A 148 -23.56 7.08 -6.92
N ASP A 149 -24.21 7.37 -8.04
CA ASP A 149 -23.52 7.64 -9.30
C ASP A 149 -22.70 8.93 -9.24
N VAL A 150 -23.27 10.01 -8.68
CA VAL A 150 -22.54 11.28 -8.56
C VAL A 150 -21.37 11.17 -7.59
N SER A 151 -21.54 10.46 -6.47
CA SER A 151 -20.45 10.21 -5.52
C SER A 151 -19.32 9.37 -6.14
N ARG A 152 -19.69 8.31 -6.88
CA ARG A 152 -18.74 7.49 -7.64
C ARG A 152 -17.96 8.34 -8.63
N ALA A 153 -18.64 9.16 -9.44
CA ALA A 153 -18.02 10.01 -10.44
C ALA A 153 -17.04 11.02 -9.82
N ILE A 154 -17.42 11.69 -8.71
CA ILE A 154 -16.53 12.61 -7.99
C ILE A 154 -15.27 11.90 -7.52
N VAL A 155 -15.39 10.74 -6.87
CA VAL A 155 -14.22 10.01 -6.35
C VAL A 155 -13.33 9.52 -7.48
N GLN A 156 -13.91 8.94 -8.54
CA GLN A 156 -13.14 8.35 -9.64
C GLN A 156 -12.46 9.41 -10.50
N PHE A 157 -13.14 10.50 -10.82
CA PHE A 157 -12.64 11.47 -11.82
C PHE A 157 -12.07 12.75 -11.23
N ARG A 158 -12.58 13.23 -10.09
CA ARG A 158 -12.14 14.50 -9.49
C ARG A 158 -11.09 14.28 -8.41
N VAL A 159 -11.40 13.47 -7.40
CA VAL A 159 -10.46 13.18 -6.29
C VAL A 159 -9.16 12.57 -6.80
N THR A 160 -9.23 11.61 -7.72
CA THR A 160 -8.03 10.98 -8.32
C THR A 160 -7.05 12.00 -8.93
N ARG A 161 -7.55 13.08 -9.55
CA ARG A 161 -6.70 14.09 -10.22
C ARG A 161 -5.94 15.00 -9.26
N VAL A 162 -6.40 15.12 -8.02
CA VAL A 162 -5.85 16.05 -7.03
C VAL A 162 -5.19 15.34 -5.85
N ARG A 163 -5.16 14.01 -5.86
CA ARG A 163 -4.69 13.19 -4.75
C ARG A 163 -3.19 13.34 -4.47
N ASP A 164 -2.38 13.62 -5.49
CA ASP A 164 -0.95 13.90 -5.36
C ASP A 164 -0.65 15.08 -4.40
N ALA A 165 -1.63 15.95 -4.17
CA ALA A 165 -1.58 17.03 -3.19
C ALA A 165 -1.82 16.60 -1.73
N MET A 166 -2.41 15.42 -1.50
CA MET A 166 -2.75 14.92 -0.16
C MET A 166 -1.51 14.49 0.62
N LYS A 167 -1.63 14.47 1.94
CA LYS A 167 -0.64 13.79 2.78
C LYS A 167 -0.63 12.30 2.43
N ARG A 168 0.55 11.68 2.41
CA ARG A 168 0.65 10.22 2.23
C ARG A 168 0.16 9.56 3.51
N ASP A 169 -0.70 8.56 3.37
CA ASP A 169 -1.09 7.72 4.50
C ASP A 169 0.07 6.77 4.79
N SER A 170 1.09 7.26 5.49
CA SER A 170 2.27 6.47 5.85
C SER A 170 1.96 5.43 6.95
N GLY A 171 0.69 5.17 7.26
CA GLY A 171 0.28 4.21 8.29
C GLY A 171 0.56 4.65 9.73
N ALA A 172 1.22 5.79 9.97
CA ALA A 172 1.36 6.36 11.32
C ALA A 172 1.72 7.84 11.31
N THR A 173 1.31 8.53 12.37
CA THR A 173 1.98 9.74 12.83
C THR A 173 3.45 9.38 13.12
N PRO A 174 4.45 10.23 12.77
CA PRO A 174 5.83 10.01 13.20
C PRO A 174 5.84 9.83 14.71
N ASP A 175 6.13 8.61 15.15
CA ASP A 175 6.27 8.26 16.55
C ASP A 175 7.77 8.17 16.81
N LEU A 176 8.34 9.31 17.19
CA LEU A 176 9.76 9.44 17.48
C LEU A 176 10.21 8.40 18.53
N ALA A 177 9.35 8.01 19.47
CA ALA A 177 9.70 7.01 20.46
C ALA A 177 9.84 5.61 19.83
N ARG A 178 8.94 5.25 18.92
CA ARG A 178 9.02 3.99 18.14
C ARG A 178 10.28 3.96 17.27
N GLU A 179 10.56 5.04 16.53
CA GLU A 179 11.75 5.13 15.68
C GLU A 179 13.03 5.02 16.51
N MET A 180 13.10 5.72 17.65
CA MET A 180 14.22 5.62 18.58
C MET A 180 14.41 4.20 19.15
N ALA A 181 13.33 3.51 19.51
CA ALA A 181 13.40 2.14 20.00
C ALA A 181 13.93 1.16 18.94
N LEU A 182 13.54 1.38 17.68
CA LEU A 182 13.98 0.58 16.55
C LEU A 182 15.47 0.83 16.23
N ASP A 183 15.90 2.07 16.24
CA ASP A 183 17.31 2.43 16.06
C ASP A 183 18.18 1.88 17.20
N GLN A 184 17.71 2.00 18.45
CA GLN A 184 18.38 1.40 19.60
C GLN A 184 18.51 -0.12 19.45
N TRP A 185 17.46 -0.82 19.00
CA TRP A 185 17.52 -2.26 18.75
C TRP A 185 18.57 -2.61 17.69
N LYS A 186 18.66 -1.84 16.60
CA LYS A 186 19.70 -2.02 15.56
C LYS A 186 21.11 -1.84 16.13
N GLU A 187 21.32 -0.80 16.94
CA GLU A 187 22.61 -0.54 17.60
C GLU A 187 22.99 -1.64 18.59
N GLU A 188 22.04 -2.11 19.39
CA GLU A 188 22.24 -3.20 20.34
C GLU A 188 22.63 -4.50 19.64
N MET A 189 21.98 -4.85 18.52
CA MET A 189 22.31 -6.06 17.77
C MET A 189 23.69 -5.96 17.08
N LEU A 190 24.06 -4.78 16.57
CA LEU A 190 25.42 -4.56 16.05
C LEU A 190 26.48 -4.68 17.15
N ALA A 191 26.22 -4.10 18.32
CA ALA A 191 27.13 -4.22 19.47
C ALA A 191 27.23 -5.68 19.95
N HIS A 192 26.12 -6.42 19.93
CA HIS A 192 26.11 -7.84 20.28
C HIS A 192 26.92 -8.68 19.29
N GLU A 193 26.75 -8.47 17.98
CA GLU A 193 27.53 -9.14 16.94
C GLU A 193 29.05 -8.93 17.13
N ILE A 194 29.47 -7.70 17.46
CA ILE A 194 30.88 -7.37 17.70
C ILE A 194 31.40 -8.03 18.99
N THR A 195 30.61 -8.01 20.07
CA THR A 195 31.05 -8.48 21.38
C THR A 195 30.94 -10.00 21.55
N SER A 196 30.03 -10.64 20.80
CA SER A 196 29.71 -12.06 20.87
C SER A 196 29.50 -12.65 19.47
N PRO A 197 30.52 -12.64 18.58
CA PRO A 197 30.35 -13.09 17.21
C PRO A 197 30.08 -14.59 17.15
N LEU A 198 29.10 -14.99 16.33
CA LEU A 198 28.88 -16.39 15.97
C LEU A 198 29.66 -16.72 14.70
N ALA A 199 30.91 -17.16 14.88
CA ALA A 199 31.76 -17.62 13.77
C ALA A 199 31.83 -19.15 13.77
N LEU A 200 31.33 -19.77 12.70
CA LEU A 200 31.37 -21.22 12.50
C LEU A 200 31.81 -21.54 11.07
N GLU A 201 33.13 -21.56 10.87
CA GLU A 201 33.75 -21.85 9.58
C GLU A 201 34.47 -23.20 9.62
N ASN A 202 34.14 -24.09 8.68
CA ASN A 202 34.83 -25.35 8.51
C ASN A 202 34.65 -25.86 7.08
N GLU A 203 35.74 -26.29 6.44
CA GLU A 203 35.74 -26.84 5.08
C GLU A 203 34.89 -28.12 4.92
N HIS A 204 34.56 -28.79 6.02
CA HIS A 204 33.72 -29.99 6.04
C HIS A 204 32.24 -29.71 6.37
N PHE A 205 31.87 -28.46 6.71
CA PHE A 205 30.47 -28.12 6.89
C PHE A 205 29.75 -28.02 5.54
N PHE A 206 28.45 -28.31 5.54
CA PHE A 206 27.55 -28.12 4.39
C PHE A 206 27.99 -28.82 3.09
N ALA A 207 28.25 -30.13 3.18
CA ALA A 207 28.48 -30.95 1.98
C ALA A 207 27.32 -30.75 0.97
N PRO A 208 27.61 -30.39 -0.29
CA PRO A 208 26.59 -29.94 -1.22
C PRO A 208 25.68 -31.09 -1.63
N ARG A 209 24.48 -31.14 -1.06
CA ARG A 209 23.43 -32.09 -1.50
C ARG A 209 22.71 -31.61 -2.76
N ARG A 210 22.90 -30.34 -3.14
CA ARG A 210 22.24 -29.66 -4.28
C ARG A 210 20.71 -29.81 -4.25
N LYS A 211 20.13 -29.85 -3.04
CA LYS A 211 18.70 -29.95 -2.78
C LYS A 211 18.39 -29.35 -1.42
N ILE A 212 17.20 -28.80 -1.27
CA ILE A 212 16.63 -28.41 0.03
C ILE A 212 16.15 -29.66 0.80
N SER A 213 16.01 -29.51 2.10
CA SER A 213 15.63 -30.52 3.08
C SER A 213 14.15 -30.48 3.37
N ILE A 214 13.52 -29.30 3.28
CA ILE A 214 12.06 -29.18 3.28
C ILE A 214 11.49 -29.81 2.00
N THR A 215 10.61 -30.80 2.18
CA THR A 215 10.06 -31.60 1.07
C THR A 215 8.64 -31.24 0.67
N SER A 216 7.91 -30.49 1.51
CA SER A 216 6.52 -30.09 1.27
C SER A 216 6.42 -28.58 1.17
N GLU A 217 5.40 -28.10 0.46
CA GLU A 217 5.08 -26.67 0.43
C GLU A 217 4.74 -26.17 1.85
N PRO A 218 5.13 -24.94 2.21
CA PRO A 218 4.74 -24.30 3.46
C PRO A 218 3.23 -24.35 3.69
N THR A 219 2.83 -24.59 4.93
CA THR A 219 1.43 -24.56 5.38
C THR A 219 1.16 -23.48 6.43
N ARG A 220 2.23 -22.93 6.99
CA ARG A 220 2.23 -21.94 8.07
C ARG A 220 3.50 -21.09 7.99
N GLU A 221 3.49 -19.96 8.68
CA GLU A 221 4.61 -19.01 8.72
C GLU A 221 5.93 -19.64 9.18
N GLN A 222 5.89 -20.57 10.14
CA GLN A 222 7.09 -21.27 10.62
C GLN A 222 7.77 -22.11 9.52
N ASP A 223 7.00 -22.65 8.57
CA ASP A 223 7.56 -23.36 7.41
C ASP A 223 8.26 -22.38 6.45
N VAL A 224 7.73 -21.15 6.33
CA VAL A 224 8.31 -20.06 5.52
C VAL A 224 9.65 -19.63 6.09
N ILE A 225 9.72 -19.42 7.40
CA ILE A 225 10.95 -19.05 8.13
C ILE A 225 12.01 -20.13 7.90
N ALA A 226 11.67 -21.40 8.12
CA ALA A 226 12.60 -22.52 7.95
C ALA A 226 13.11 -22.62 6.50
N LEU A 227 12.22 -22.50 5.52
CA LEU A 227 12.57 -22.56 4.10
C LEU A 227 13.47 -21.41 3.68
N PHE A 228 13.16 -20.19 4.11
CA PHE A 228 13.98 -19.03 3.80
C PHE A 228 15.42 -19.18 4.31
N HIS A 229 15.60 -19.56 5.58
CA HIS A 229 16.93 -19.79 6.14
C HIS A 229 17.67 -20.94 5.45
N GLU A 230 16.96 -22.00 5.04
CA GLU A 230 17.55 -23.06 4.23
C GLU A 230 18.03 -22.54 2.86
N LEU A 231 17.24 -21.70 2.18
CA LEU A 231 17.63 -21.12 0.88
C LEU A 231 18.81 -20.17 0.99
N VAL A 232 18.89 -19.38 2.07
CA VAL A 232 20.05 -18.51 2.36
C VAL A 232 21.29 -19.36 2.64
N SER A 233 21.21 -20.31 3.57
CA SER A 233 22.35 -21.17 3.92
C SER A 233 22.79 -22.10 2.78
N GLY A 234 21.86 -22.52 1.93
CA GLY A 234 22.14 -23.34 0.74
C GLY A 234 22.72 -22.55 -0.44
N GLY A 235 22.90 -21.24 -0.31
CA GLY A 235 23.44 -20.37 -1.35
C GLY A 235 22.51 -20.15 -2.54
N VAL A 236 21.21 -20.43 -2.37
CA VAL A 236 20.17 -20.14 -3.36
C VAL A 236 19.84 -18.65 -3.34
N ILE A 237 19.70 -18.06 -2.15
CA ILE A 237 19.63 -16.61 -1.92
C ILE A 237 20.97 -16.19 -1.32
N ARG A 238 21.60 -15.15 -1.86
CA ARG A 238 22.98 -14.78 -1.53
C ARG A 238 23.07 -13.37 -0.97
N GLY A 239 24.09 -13.12 -0.15
CA GLY A 239 24.37 -11.79 0.39
C GLY A 239 23.36 -11.28 1.42
N LEU A 240 22.49 -12.13 1.98
CA LEU A 240 21.68 -11.79 3.14
C LEU A 240 22.33 -12.35 4.40
N GLU A 241 22.72 -11.46 5.31
CA GLU A 241 23.21 -11.82 6.63
C GLU A 241 22.11 -11.54 7.66
N ILE A 242 21.69 -12.56 8.41
CA ILE A 242 20.67 -12.43 9.44
C ILE A 242 21.35 -12.13 10.77
N LEU A 243 21.03 -10.98 11.37
CA LEU A 243 21.62 -10.55 12.65
C LEU A 243 20.85 -11.13 13.83
N SER A 244 19.52 -11.14 13.75
CA SER A 244 18.67 -11.63 14.82
C SER A 244 17.31 -12.03 14.29
N THR A 245 16.72 -13.05 14.91
CA THR A 245 15.29 -13.30 14.90
C THR A 245 14.72 -13.00 16.28
N ASN A 246 13.48 -12.54 16.35
CA ASN A 246 12.88 -12.03 17.57
C ASN A 246 11.40 -12.39 17.65
N GLU A 247 10.96 -12.89 18.81
CA GLU A 247 9.55 -13.12 19.12
C GLU A 247 8.99 -12.10 20.14
N ARG A 248 9.87 -11.29 20.75
CA ARG A 248 9.53 -10.36 21.84
C ARG A 248 9.36 -8.92 21.39
N PHE A 249 9.93 -8.56 20.25
CA PHE A 249 9.81 -7.23 19.66
C PHE A 249 8.71 -7.21 18.60
N THR A 250 8.31 -6.01 18.17
CA THR A 250 7.23 -5.84 17.18
C THR A 250 7.52 -6.50 15.83
N TYR A 251 8.81 -6.63 15.47
CA TYR A 251 9.27 -7.15 14.19
C TYR A 251 10.07 -8.44 14.36
N ASP A 252 9.98 -9.31 13.37
CA ASP A 252 10.49 -10.68 13.48
C ASP A 252 12.01 -10.79 13.41
N GLY A 253 12.71 -9.81 12.84
CA GLY A 253 14.16 -9.86 12.79
C GLY A 253 14.87 -8.66 12.20
N LEU A 254 16.19 -8.76 12.18
CA LEU A 254 17.09 -7.84 11.51
C LEU A 254 18.00 -8.60 10.55
N PHE A 255 18.24 -7.99 9.39
CA PHE A 255 19.18 -8.49 8.40
C PHE A 255 20.03 -7.35 7.84
N ARG A 256 21.11 -7.68 7.14
CA ARG A 256 21.82 -6.73 6.28
C ARG A 256 22.18 -7.40 4.97
N ILE A 257 22.46 -6.57 3.97
CA ILE A 257 22.90 -7.03 2.65
C ILE A 257 24.41 -6.89 2.57
N ASP A 258 25.09 -7.98 2.22
CA ASP A 258 26.53 -8.08 2.06
C ASP A 258 26.93 -8.45 0.63
N PHE A 259 27.66 -7.55 -0.01
CA PHE A 259 28.26 -7.71 -1.33
C PHE A 259 29.79 -7.95 -1.25
N SER A 260 30.30 -8.44 -0.12
CA SER A 260 31.73 -8.72 0.05
C SER A 260 32.24 -9.97 -0.66
N GLY A 261 31.34 -10.86 -1.11
CA GLY A 261 31.70 -12.08 -1.84
C GLY A 261 32.07 -11.83 -3.31
N ASP A 262 32.42 -12.92 -4.01
CA ASP A 262 32.78 -12.87 -5.43
C ASP A 262 31.63 -12.30 -6.27
N ARG A 263 31.96 -11.32 -7.13
CA ARG A 263 31.01 -10.60 -7.98
C ARG A 263 30.09 -11.53 -8.79
N ASP A 264 30.65 -12.59 -9.37
CA ASP A 264 29.95 -13.56 -10.21
C ASP A 264 28.82 -14.29 -9.46
N LEU A 265 28.88 -14.36 -8.13
CA LEU A 265 27.80 -14.94 -7.31
C LEU A 265 26.55 -14.06 -7.29
N TYR A 266 26.69 -12.77 -7.53
CA TYR A 266 25.59 -11.81 -7.45
C TYR A 266 25.10 -11.36 -8.83
N GLU A 267 25.91 -11.50 -9.87
CA GLU A 267 25.57 -11.06 -11.23
C GLU A 267 24.39 -11.84 -11.81
N TYR A 268 23.42 -11.10 -12.37
CA TYR A 268 22.31 -11.70 -13.09
C TYR A 268 22.77 -12.44 -14.32
N ALA A 269 22.33 -13.69 -14.45
CA ALA A 269 22.48 -14.47 -15.65
C ALA A 269 21.23 -15.34 -15.81
N ASP A 270 20.54 -15.19 -16.94
CA ASP A 270 19.19 -15.73 -17.15
C ASP A 270 19.02 -17.19 -16.73
N MET A 271 19.97 -18.06 -17.10
CA MET A 271 19.90 -19.50 -16.80
C MET A 271 20.68 -19.93 -15.55
N SER A 272 21.82 -19.31 -15.27
CA SER A 272 22.73 -19.76 -14.20
C SER A 272 22.54 -19.02 -12.88
N ASN A 273 22.00 -17.81 -12.92
CA ASN A 273 21.74 -16.97 -11.74
C ASN A 273 20.55 -16.02 -11.99
N PRO A 274 19.32 -16.54 -12.18
CA PRO A 274 18.14 -15.73 -12.50
C PRO A 274 17.74 -14.77 -11.36
N LEU A 275 18.26 -14.99 -10.15
CA LEU A 275 18.05 -14.17 -8.96
C LEU A 275 19.10 -13.06 -8.78
N GLY A 276 20.09 -12.97 -9.67
CA GLY A 276 21.16 -11.98 -9.60
C GLY A 276 20.72 -10.54 -9.89
N VAL A 277 21.62 -9.59 -9.69
CA VAL A 277 21.38 -8.15 -9.90
C VAL A 277 22.10 -7.64 -11.14
N SER A 278 21.74 -6.44 -11.61
CA SER A 278 22.41 -5.79 -12.72
C SER A 278 23.85 -5.38 -12.38
N ASN A 279 24.67 -5.21 -13.42
CA ASN A 279 26.05 -4.74 -13.27
C ASN A 279 26.15 -3.36 -12.62
N ASP A 280 25.19 -2.46 -12.87
CA ASP A 280 25.15 -1.13 -12.24
C ASP A 280 25.08 -1.22 -10.70
N VAL A 281 24.26 -2.14 -10.19
CA VAL A 281 24.14 -2.37 -8.74
C VAL A 281 25.45 -2.93 -8.18
N LEU A 282 26.10 -3.85 -8.89
CA LEU A 282 27.38 -4.42 -8.47
C LEU A 282 28.50 -3.39 -8.48
N ASP A 283 28.57 -2.54 -9.49
CA ASP A 283 29.58 -1.47 -9.56
C ASP A 283 29.45 -0.49 -8.38
N GLU A 284 28.22 -0.23 -7.94
CA GLU A 284 27.98 0.63 -6.77
C GLU A 284 28.23 -0.09 -5.44
N MET A 285 27.80 -1.34 -5.30
CA MET A 285 27.67 -2.01 -4.00
C MET A 285 28.76 -3.03 -3.69
N HIS A 286 29.53 -3.50 -4.67
CA HIS A 286 30.55 -4.54 -4.46
C HIS A 286 31.55 -4.16 -3.36
N GLY A 287 31.82 -5.10 -2.45
CA GLY A 287 32.66 -4.90 -1.27
C GLY A 287 32.00 -4.10 -0.13
N LYS A 288 30.72 -3.71 -0.25
CA LYS A 288 30.00 -2.95 0.78
C LYS A 288 28.97 -3.82 1.51
N ARG A 289 28.67 -3.37 2.74
CA ARG A 289 27.58 -3.89 3.57
C ARG A 289 26.59 -2.77 3.89
N THR A 290 25.30 -3.09 3.89
CA THR A 290 24.28 -2.14 4.32
C THR A 290 24.21 -2.03 5.84
N LYS A 291 23.55 -0.97 6.32
CA LYS A 291 23.07 -0.93 7.71
C LYS A 291 22.04 -2.03 7.95
N PRO A 292 21.79 -2.42 9.22
CA PRO A 292 20.70 -3.32 9.57
C PRO A 292 19.35 -2.80 9.10
N LYS A 293 18.56 -3.73 8.59
CA LYS A 293 17.25 -3.59 8.00
C LYS A 293 16.26 -4.51 8.70
N VAL A 294 14.99 -4.14 8.72
CA VAL A 294 13.94 -4.88 9.42
C VAL A 294 13.37 -5.97 8.52
N LEU A 295 13.29 -7.17 9.09
CA LEU A 295 12.78 -8.37 8.44
C LEU A 295 11.46 -8.80 9.09
N GLU A 296 10.55 -9.22 8.24
CA GLU A 296 9.23 -9.70 8.61
C GLU A 296 8.92 -11.00 7.85
N TYR A 297 8.26 -11.95 8.51
CA TYR A 297 7.83 -13.20 7.91
C TYR A 297 6.31 -13.28 7.96
N LYS A 298 5.71 -13.74 6.86
CA LYS A 298 4.31 -14.13 6.87
C LYS A 298 4.10 -15.41 6.08
N TYR A 299 3.03 -16.12 6.37
CA TYR A 299 2.56 -17.14 5.43
C TYR A 299 2.10 -16.48 4.12
N SER A 300 1.26 -15.44 4.22
CA SER A 300 0.77 -14.66 3.08
C SER A 300 0.93 -13.16 3.32
N LEU A 301 1.18 -12.40 2.25
CA LEU A 301 1.29 -10.93 2.33
C LEU A 301 0.03 -10.28 2.91
N ASP A 302 -1.15 -10.88 2.72
CA ASP A 302 -2.40 -10.43 3.35
C ASP A 302 -2.27 -10.33 4.89
N GLY A 303 -1.50 -11.22 5.51
CA GLY A 303 -1.22 -11.17 6.94
C GLY A 303 -0.43 -9.92 7.35
N LEU A 304 0.51 -9.46 6.52
CA LEU A 304 1.21 -8.20 6.76
C LEU A 304 0.27 -7.00 6.55
N VAL A 305 -0.57 -7.06 5.50
CA VAL A 305 -1.55 -6.00 5.24
C VAL A 305 -2.50 -5.82 6.43
N ALA A 306 -2.99 -6.92 6.99
CA ALA A 306 -3.82 -6.91 8.19
C ALA A 306 -3.12 -6.27 9.39
N ASP A 307 -1.87 -6.66 9.70
CA ASP A 307 -1.09 -6.07 10.81
C ASP A 307 -0.93 -4.54 10.65
N ILE A 308 -0.72 -4.06 9.42
CA ILE A 308 -0.58 -2.63 9.15
C ILE A 308 -1.92 -1.90 9.29
N GLN A 309 -3.01 -2.51 8.84
CA GLN A 309 -4.35 -1.93 8.99
C GLN A 309 -4.80 -1.86 10.45
N ASN A 310 -4.49 -2.90 11.22
CA ASN A 310 -4.79 -3.00 12.65
C ASN A 310 -3.88 -2.11 13.51
N GLN A 311 -2.83 -1.52 12.92
CA GLN A 311 -1.83 -0.68 13.58
C GLN A 311 -0.92 -1.46 14.54
N ASP A 312 -0.80 -2.77 14.31
CA ASP A 312 0.15 -3.62 15.03
C ASP A 312 1.57 -3.39 14.51
N LYS A 313 1.70 -3.04 13.22
CA LYS A 313 2.98 -2.77 12.54
C LYS A 313 2.98 -1.48 11.73
N ASN A 314 4.17 -0.94 11.48
CA ASN A 314 4.37 0.24 10.65
C ASN A 314 5.08 -0.13 9.35
N MET A 315 4.45 0.17 8.21
CA MET A 315 5.03 -0.10 6.89
C MET A 315 6.42 0.54 6.68
N ASN A 316 6.65 1.75 7.20
CA ASN A 316 7.92 2.46 6.96
C ASN A 316 9.11 1.85 7.71
N ASP A 317 8.84 0.94 8.66
CA ASP A 317 9.90 0.28 9.41
C ASP A 317 10.38 -0.97 8.70
N ILE A 318 9.52 -1.62 7.92
CA ILE A 318 9.76 -2.94 7.35
C ILE A 318 10.48 -2.78 6.02
N ASP A 319 11.72 -3.26 5.97
CA ASP A 319 12.53 -3.21 4.75
C ASP A 319 12.27 -4.42 3.85
N LEU A 320 12.05 -5.60 4.45
CA LEU A 320 11.85 -6.86 3.73
C LEU A 320 10.76 -7.71 4.40
N CYS A 321 9.82 -8.20 3.60
CA CYS A 321 8.88 -9.23 4.01
C CYS A 321 9.08 -10.50 3.19
N VAL A 322 9.21 -11.64 3.87
CA VAL A 322 9.34 -12.96 3.25
C VAL A 322 8.02 -13.70 3.42
N CYS A 323 7.39 -14.05 2.30
CA CYS A 323 6.09 -14.69 2.28
C CYS A 323 6.12 -15.98 1.45
N TRP A 324 5.22 -16.93 1.76
CA TRP A 324 4.97 -18.04 0.83
C TRP A 324 4.21 -17.54 -0.40
N ASP A 325 3.06 -16.89 -0.19
CA ASP A 325 2.13 -16.47 -1.24
C ASP A 325 1.63 -15.03 -1.05
N VAL A 326 1.17 -14.39 -2.12
CA VAL A 326 0.75 -12.99 -2.09
C VAL A 326 -0.65 -12.82 -1.51
N GLY A 327 -1.55 -13.78 -1.72
CA GLY A 327 -2.96 -13.65 -1.31
C GLY A 327 -3.76 -12.72 -2.21
N ASP A 328 -4.93 -12.28 -1.75
CA ASP A 328 -5.92 -11.55 -2.57
C ASP A 328 -6.23 -10.14 -2.04
N GLU A 329 -6.02 -9.89 -0.75
CA GLU A 329 -6.45 -8.65 -0.07
C GLU A 329 -5.47 -7.49 -0.28
N TRP A 330 -4.20 -7.78 -0.53
CA TRP A 330 -3.15 -6.78 -0.74
C TRP A 330 -3.49 -5.76 -1.84
N SER A 331 -4.16 -6.20 -2.91
CA SER A 331 -4.49 -5.41 -4.11
C SER A 331 -5.41 -4.23 -3.83
N GLN A 332 -6.09 -4.23 -2.67
CA GLN A 332 -6.95 -3.15 -2.24
C GLN A 332 -6.17 -1.94 -1.69
N HIS A 333 -4.94 -2.16 -1.24
CA HIS A 333 -4.15 -1.19 -0.47
C HIS A 333 -2.79 -0.88 -1.09
N TYR A 334 -2.21 -1.83 -1.82
CA TYR A 334 -0.86 -1.74 -2.35
C TYR A 334 -0.80 -2.12 -3.83
N ALA A 335 0.26 -1.68 -4.49
CA ALA A 335 0.67 -2.22 -5.78
C ALA A 335 1.91 -3.11 -5.59
N ILE A 336 2.07 -4.10 -6.46
CA ILE A 336 3.24 -4.97 -6.48
C ILE A 336 3.89 -4.86 -7.86
N THR A 337 5.21 -4.84 -7.88
CA THR A 337 5.99 -4.99 -9.11
C THR A 337 6.87 -6.22 -8.97
N THR A 338 6.74 -7.16 -9.90
CA THR A 338 7.64 -8.31 -9.98
C THR A 338 9.03 -7.87 -10.45
N LEU A 339 10.05 -8.39 -9.78
CA LEU A 339 11.46 -8.25 -10.14
C LEU A 339 11.99 -9.51 -10.82
N LEU A 340 11.17 -10.56 -10.98
CA LEU A 340 11.62 -11.85 -11.49
C LEU A 340 11.76 -11.86 -13.02
N THR A 341 11.02 -11.02 -13.72
CA THR A 341 11.06 -10.94 -15.18
C THR A 341 12.35 -10.28 -15.68
N PRO A 342 12.92 -10.71 -16.83
CA PRO A 342 14.15 -10.13 -17.38
C PRO A 342 14.07 -8.62 -17.59
N GLU A 343 12.89 -8.09 -17.90
CA GLU A 343 12.64 -6.67 -18.11
C GLU A 343 12.86 -5.85 -16.84
N ASN A 344 12.62 -6.43 -15.66
CA ASN A 344 12.65 -5.72 -14.37
C ASN A 344 13.92 -5.99 -13.54
N VAL A 345 14.90 -6.74 -14.05
CA VAL A 345 16.17 -7.03 -13.36
C VAL A 345 16.89 -5.77 -12.89
N HIS A 346 16.84 -4.70 -13.69
CA HIS A 346 17.48 -3.42 -13.38
C HIS A 346 16.90 -2.73 -12.12
N GLN A 347 15.71 -3.14 -11.65
CA GLN A 347 15.08 -2.62 -10.44
C GLN A 347 15.45 -3.42 -9.18
N ARG A 348 16.07 -4.60 -9.34
CA ARG A 348 16.46 -5.50 -8.25
C ARG A 348 17.73 -4.97 -7.58
N GLN A 349 17.62 -4.60 -6.30
CA GLN A 349 18.71 -3.97 -5.55
C GLN A 349 19.67 -4.96 -4.86
N TYR A 350 19.26 -6.20 -4.68
CA TYR A 350 20.08 -7.26 -4.10
C TYR A 350 19.57 -8.64 -4.51
N HIS A 351 20.42 -9.65 -4.36
CA HIS A 351 20.17 -11.01 -4.81
C HIS A 351 18.95 -11.62 -4.12
N GLY A 352 18.10 -12.31 -4.88
CA GLY A 352 16.94 -13.03 -4.35
C GLY A 352 15.69 -12.17 -4.07
N ALA A 353 15.77 -10.84 -4.16
CA ALA A 353 14.58 -9.98 -4.09
C ALA A 353 13.65 -10.27 -5.28
N THR A 354 12.40 -10.64 -4.97
CA THR A 354 11.45 -11.16 -5.96
C THR A 354 10.46 -10.12 -6.44
N HIS A 355 9.99 -9.25 -5.54
CA HIS A 355 8.99 -8.22 -5.82
C HIS A 355 9.25 -6.99 -4.98
N VAL A 356 8.61 -5.89 -5.35
CA VAL A 356 8.57 -4.65 -4.58
C VAL A 356 7.13 -4.32 -4.25
N LEU A 357 6.84 -4.13 -2.97
CA LEU A 357 5.59 -3.55 -2.52
C LEU A 357 5.66 -2.03 -2.66
N GLN A 358 4.66 -1.46 -3.31
CA GLN A 358 4.61 -0.05 -3.65
C GLN A 358 3.34 0.60 -3.15
N ASP A 359 3.46 1.89 -2.84
CA ASP A 359 2.32 2.76 -2.68
C ASP A 359 1.58 2.84 -4.03
N PRO A 360 0.28 2.50 -4.10
CA PRO A 360 -0.45 2.39 -5.36
C PRO A 360 -0.56 3.76 -6.06
N ASP A 361 -0.31 4.84 -5.31
CA ASP A 361 -0.62 6.18 -5.72
C ASP A 361 0.59 6.95 -6.24
N SER A 362 1.71 6.84 -5.55
CA SER A 362 2.99 7.48 -5.87
C SER A 362 3.98 6.54 -6.53
N ARG A 363 3.70 5.23 -6.54
CA ARG A 363 4.64 4.17 -6.95
C ARG A 363 5.93 4.20 -6.13
N ALA A 364 5.91 4.82 -4.95
CA ALA A 364 7.03 4.79 -4.03
C ALA A 364 7.22 3.37 -3.51
N ARG A 365 8.47 2.89 -3.54
CA ARG A 365 8.89 1.64 -2.92
C ARG A 365 8.67 1.72 -1.41
N LEU A 366 7.89 0.79 -0.88
CA LEU A 366 7.57 0.71 0.55
C LEU A 366 8.45 -0.35 1.23
N CYS A 367 8.40 -1.58 0.72
CA CYS A 367 9.08 -2.74 1.28
C CYS A 367 9.45 -3.71 0.16
N ASP A 368 10.56 -4.42 0.30
CA ASP A 368 10.93 -5.51 -0.59
C ASP A 368 10.27 -6.82 -0.20
N LEU A 369 10.02 -7.68 -1.19
CA LEU A 369 9.37 -8.95 -0.97
C LEU A 369 10.21 -10.10 -1.50
N ILE A 370 10.27 -11.18 -0.72
CA ILE A 370 10.71 -12.49 -1.19
C ILE A 370 9.52 -13.43 -1.12
N MET A 371 8.89 -13.63 -2.27
CA MET A 371 7.79 -14.55 -2.49
C MET A 371 8.37 -15.93 -2.80
N LEU A 372 8.43 -16.79 -1.78
CA LEU A 372 9.12 -18.09 -1.88
C LEU A 372 8.47 -19.01 -2.92
N LYS A 373 7.15 -18.96 -3.09
CA LYS A 373 6.45 -19.74 -4.12
C LYS A 373 6.90 -19.34 -5.53
N ASP A 374 7.00 -18.04 -5.79
CA ASP A 374 7.40 -17.49 -7.08
C ASP A 374 8.89 -17.71 -7.35
N LEU A 375 9.73 -17.52 -6.33
CA LEU A 375 11.15 -17.86 -6.40
C LEU A 375 11.37 -19.33 -6.75
N ILE A 376 10.65 -20.25 -6.11
CA ILE A 376 10.75 -21.68 -6.40
C ILE A 376 10.20 -22.00 -7.80
N GLY A 377 9.12 -21.34 -8.23
CA GLY A 377 8.59 -21.43 -9.59
C GLY A 377 9.66 -21.10 -10.62
N LEU A 378 10.34 -19.97 -10.42
CA LEU A 378 11.42 -19.49 -11.29
C LEU A 378 12.56 -20.50 -11.39
N LEU A 379 13.02 -21.03 -10.25
CA LEU A 379 14.13 -21.99 -10.20
C LEU A 379 13.75 -23.37 -10.78
N LYS A 380 12.47 -23.71 -10.85
CA LYS A 380 11.98 -24.94 -11.48
C LYS A 380 11.85 -24.81 -12.99
N ASN A 381 11.30 -23.68 -13.46
CA ASN A 381 11.10 -23.40 -14.88
C ASN A 381 10.98 -21.89 -15.11
N CYS A 382 12.04 -21.27 -15.64
CA CYS A 382 12.10 -19.82 -15.81
C CYS A 382 11.05 -19.30 -16.79
N ASP A 383 10.92 -19.91 -17.97
CA ASP A 383 9.99 -19.45 -19.00
C ASP A 383 8.53 -19.51 -18.54
N ALA A 384 8.13 -20.62 -17.91
CA ALA A 384 6.77 -20.77 -17.41
C ALA A 384 6.47 -19.79 -16.26
N GLU A 385 7.48 -19.49 -15.44
CA GLU A 385 7.33 -18.52 -14.36
C GLU A 385 7.25 -17.09 -14.91
N TYR A 386 8.05 -16.71 -15.90
CA TYR A 386 7.98 -15.38 -16.51
C TYR A 386 6.59 -15.07 -17.07
N GLU A 387 5.97 -16.02 -17.77
CA GLU A 387 4.60 -15.84 -18.28
C GLU A 387 3.59 -15.70 -17.14
N ARG A 388 3.68 -16.56 -16.11
CA ARG A 388 2.80 -16.46 -14.93
C ARG A 388 2.93 -15.12 -14.22
N GLN A 389 4.15 -14.60 -14.10
CA GLN A 389 4.44 -13.33 -13.46
C GLN A 389 3.83 -12.15 -14.23
N ARG A 390 3.91 -12.16 -15.57
CA ARG A 390 3.26 -11.17 -16.43
C ARG A 390 1.73 -11.23 -16.25
N ASP A 391 1.13 -12.42 -16.35
CA ASP A 391 -0.32 -12.59 -16.21
C ASP A 391 -0.86 -12.15 -14.83
N THR A 392 -0.03 -12.26 -13.78
CA THR A 392 -0.46 -12.00 -12.40
C THR A 392 -0.24 -10.54 -11.98
N TYR A 393 0.85 -9.91 -12.43
CA TYR A 393 1.31 -8.63 -11.91
C TYR A 393 1.39 -7.49 -12.94
N GLU A 394 1.24 -7.76 -14.24
CA GLU A 394 1.18 -6.77 -15.31
C GLU A 394 -0.23 -6.66 -15.93
#